data_AF-A0A388L9U3-F1
#
_entry.id   AF-A0A388L9U3-F1
#
_cell.length_a   1.000
_cell.length_b   1.000
_cell.length_c   1.000
_cell.angle_alpha   90.00
_cell.angle_beta   90.00
_cell.angle_gamma   90.00
#
_symmetry.space_group_name_H-M   'P 1'
#
loop_
_entity.id
_entity.type
_entity.pdbx_description
1 polymer ?
#
loop_
_entity_poly.entity_id
_entity_poly.type
_entity_poly.pdbx_seq_one_letter_code
_entity_poly.pdbx_strand_id
1 'polypeptide(L)'
;MAPEASKFRKAFDDPEFVKLFGEYAKEISDPGYREETEKYLKQLENEGRVREVYGEGVELIVPQAGFSIKTRNKETGQKVFINVCESEKVEKAKAEPRQDGSGTEWSIPYSLGHPTTEKDKGGKECEVHDFVVNPETLRLVSRSAKYKTFVIDTAIESVEKQRGKKLDRSFTLPRLKYKGSKGGPTVQAVTHKDSKDGAGVHLIRAGMVDVSLKAILIALIAIALLVVALVKLCCLLQY
;
A
#
# COMPACT_ATOMS: atom_id res chain seq x y z
N MET A 1 -29.34 -3.76 -8.23
CA MET A 1 -27.91 -3.61 -8.56
C MET A 1 -27.70 -4.11 -9.98
N ALA A 2 -27.62 -3.25 -11.02
CA ALA A 2 -27.26 -3.70 -12.39
C ALA A 2 -27.05 -2.63 -13.51
N PRO A 3 -27.48 -1.35 -13.44
CA PRO A 3 -27.35 -0.47 -14.61
C PRO A 3 -25.97 0.17 -14.78
N GLU A 4 -25.15 0.23 -13.74
CA GLU A 4 -23.79 0.81 -13.82
C GLU A 4 -22.78 -0.20 -14.38
N ALA A 5 -22.81 -1.46 -13.93
CA ALA A 5 -21.89 -2.51 -14.38
C ALA A 5 -21.97 -2.77 -15.90
N SER A 6 -23.15 -2.59 -16.51
CA SER A 6 -23.35 -2.74 -17.95
C SER A 6 -22.82 -1.56 -18.77
N LYS A 7 -22.80 -0.34 -18.19
CA LYS A 7 -22.13 0.84 -18.79
C LYS A 7 -20.62 0.71 -18.74
N PHE A 8 -20.07 0.22 -17.62
CA PHE A 8 -18.64 -0.07 -17.50
C PHE A 8 -18.16 -1.10 -18.53
N ARG A 9 -18.96 -2.13 -18.81
CA ARG A 9 -18.61 -3.17 -19.78
C ARG A 9 -18.53 -2.63 -21.21
N LYS A 10 -19.48 -1.77 -21.61
CA LYS A 10 -19.47 -1.11 -22.93
C LYS A 10 -18.29 -0.15 -23.13
N ALA A 11 -17.80 0.48 -22.07
CA ALA A 11 -16.63 1.35 -22.15
C ALA A 11 -15.35 0.55 -22.49
N PHE A 12 -15.21 -0.68 -22.00
CA PHE A 12 -14.08 -1.56 -22.36
C PHE A 12 -14.18 -2.21 -23.75
N ASP A 13 -15.34 -2.10 -24.41
CA ASP A 13 -15.51 -2.51 -25.80
C ASP A 13 -15.10 -1.40 -26.79
N ASP A 14 -14.88 -0.17 -26.31
CA ASP A 14 -14.41 0.97 -27.10
C ASP A 14 -12.87 0.88 -27.30
N PRO A 15 -12.39 0.71 -28.54
CA PRO A 15 -10.96 0.60 -28.83
C PRO A 15 -10.16 1.84 -28.42
N GLU A 16 -10.76 3.02 -28.47
CA GLU A 16 -10.12 4.28 -28.07
C GLU A 16 -10.00 4.36 -26.55
N PHE A 17 -11.04 3.93 -25.82
CA PHE A 17 -11.00 3.84 -24.36
C PHE A 17 -9.98 2.80 -23.88
N VAL A 18 -9.92 1.62 -24.49
CA VAL A 18 -8.93 0.57 -24.15
C VAL A 18 -7.51 1.05 -24.45
N LYS A 19 -7.31 1.80 -25.53
CA LYS A 19 -6.02 2.39 -25.87
C LYS A 19 -5.62 3.47 -24.87
N LEU A 20 -6.52 4.41 -24.55
CA LEU A 20 -6.28 5.48 -23.59
C LEU A 20 -6.06 4.92 -22.17
N PHE A 21 -6.83 3.92 -21.78
CA PHE A 21 -6.66 3.19 -20.51
C PHE A 21 -5.34 2.41 -20.48
N GLY A 22 -4.95 1.81 -21.61
CA GLY A 22 -3.67 1.11 -21.75
C GLY A 22 -2.46 2.05 -21.76
N GLU A 23 -2.60 3.26 -22.29
CA GLU A 23 -1.60 4.34 -22.24
C GLU A 23 -1.49 4.90 -20.82
N TYR A 24 -2.60 5.21 -20.16
CA TYR A 24 -2.65 5.61 -18.75
C TYR A 24 -2.07 4.53 -17.82
N ALA A 25 -2.40 3.26 -18.05
CA ALA A 25 -1.84 2.13 -17.29
C ALA A 25 -0.33 1.96 -17.49
N LYS A 26 0.19 2.28 -18.69
CA LYS A 26 1.64 2.30 -18.95
C LYS A 26 2.32 3.50 -18.31
N GLU A 27 1.65 4.65 -18.31
CA GLU A 27 2.14 5.91 -17.75
C GLU A 27 2.27 5.86 -16.22
N ILE A 28 1.27 5.32 -15.51
CA ILE A 28 1.36 5.05 -14.05
C ILE A 28 2.41 3.98 -13.70
N SER A 29 2.81 3.16 -14.67
CA SER A 29 3.82 2.11 -14.50
C SER A 29 5.24 2.60 -14.79
N ASP A 30 5.40 3.81 -15.35
CA ASP A 30 6.70 4.39 -15.68
C ASP A 30 7.34 5.03 -14.42
N PRO A 31 8.60 4.70 -14.08
CA PRO A 31 9.30 5.33 -12.96
C PRO A 31 9.38 6.87 -13.01
N GLY A 32 9.25 7.51 -14.18
CA GLY A 32 9.19 8.98 -14.28
C GLY A 32 7.93 9.61 -13.67
N TYR A 33 6.81 8.90 -13.71
CA TYR A 33 5.52 9.37 -13.19
C TYR A 33 5.46 9.42 -11.65
N ARG A 34 6.42 8.76 -10.97
CA ARG A 34 6.52 8.76 -9.50
C ARG A 34 6.78 10.16 -8.96
N GLU A 35 7.69 10.92 -9.58
CA GLU A 35 8.05 12.26 -9.08
C GLU A 35 6.88 13.24 -9.22
N GLU A 36 6.14 13.17 -10.33
CA GLU A 36 4.93 13.96 -10.54
C GLU A 36 3.80 13.55 -9.59
N THR A 37 3.62 12.25 -9.38
CA THR A 37 2.65 11.72 -8.41
C THR A 37 3.00 12.18 -6.99
N GLU A 38 4.27 12.11 -6.59
CA GLU A 38 4.73 12.58 -5.28
C GLU A 38 4.56 14.09 -5.12
N LYS A 39 4.88 14.88 -6.16
CA LYS A 39 4.65 16.34 -6.16
C LYS A 39 3.17 16.67 -6.01
N TYR A 40 2.30 15.99 -6.75
CA TYR A 40 0.86 16.16 -6.67
C TYR A 40 0.32 15.79 -5.28
N LEU A 41 0.77 14.66 -4.71
CA LEU A 41 0.35 14.25 -3.36
C LEU A 41 0.84 15.23 -2.28
N LYS A 42 2.06 15.73 -2.42
CA LYS A 42 2.59 16.77 -1.53
C LYS A 42 1.80 18.08 -1.64
N GLN A 43 1.37 18.44 -2.84
CA GLN A 43 0.49 19.58 -3.05
C GLN A 43 -0.87 19.37 -2.37
N LEU A 44 -1.49 18.20 -2.55
CA LEU A 44 -2.75 17.86 -1.87
C LEU A 44 -2.63 17.92 -0.33
N GLU A 45 -1.50 17.47 0.21
CA GLU A 45 -1.21 17.55 1.64
C GLU A 45 -1.06 19.00 2.12
N ASN A 46 -0.28 19.81 1.41
CA ASN A 46 -0.09 21.23 1.71
C ASN A 46 -1.38 22.05 1.61
N GLU A 47 -2.24 21.73 0.64
CA GLU A 47 -3.54 22.38 0.44
C GLU A 47 -4.62 21.85 1.41
N GLY A 48 -4.31 20.81 2.20
CA GLY A 48 -5.28 20.17 3.10
C GLY A 48 -6.40 19.41 2.37
N ARG A 49 -6.25 19.16 1.07
CA ARG A 49 -7.26 18.55 0.19
C ARG A 49 -7.18 17.03 0.11
N VAL A 50 -6.29 16.41 0.89
CA VAL A 50 -6.22 14.94 1.03
C VAL A 50 -7.58 14.35 1.37
N ARG A 51 -8.37 15.02 2.23
CA ARG A 51 -9.71 14.56 2.63
C ARG A 51 -10.71 14.55 1.48
N GLU A 52 -10.62 15.49 0.54
CA GLU A 52 -11.49 15.56 -0.64
C GLU A 52 -11.22 14.41 -1.60
N VAL A 53 -9.95 14.01 -1.73
CA VAL A 53 -9.50 12.98 -2.68
C VAL A 53 -9.59 11.58 -2.10
N TYR A 54 -9.17 11.40 -0.83
CA TYR A 54 -9.02 10.09 -0.21
C TYR A 54 -10.10 9.77 0.83
N GLY A 55 -10.86 10.77 1.27
CA GLY A 55 -11.89 10.66 2.30
C GLY A 55 -11.41 11.09 3.69
N GLU A 56 -12.36 11.28 4.60
CA GLU A 56 -12.07 11.64 5.98
C GLU A 56 -11.31 10.55 6.73
N GLY A 57 -10.36 10.95 7.58
CA GLY A 57 -9.55 10.03 8.40
C GLY A 57 -8.45 9.28 7.65
N VAL A 58 -8.18 9.62 6.39
CA VAL A 58 -7.04 9.10 5.64
C VAL A 58 -5.83 10.02 5.78
N GLU A 59 -4.68 9.41 6.06
CA GLU A 59 -3.38 10.05 6.06
C GLU A 59 -2.49 9.41 5.00
N LEU A 60 -1.69 10.22 4.30
CA LEU A 60 -0.72 9.73 3.32
C LEU A 60 0.64 9.56 3.97
N ILE A 61 1.25 8.38 3.80
CA ILE A 61 2.61 8.10 4.26
C ILE A 61 3.53 7.82 3.07
N VAL A 62 4.74 8.37 3.10
CA VAL A 62 5.79 8.11 2.10
C VAL A 62 6.88 7.29 2.79
N PRO A 63 6.89 5.95 2.65
CA PRO A 63 7.80 5.12 3.41
C PRO A 63 9.24 5.23 2.90
N GLN A 64 10.20 5.15 3.81
CA GLN A 64 11.62 5.02 3.48
C GLN A 64 12.07 3.56 3.60
N ALA A 65 12.93 3.13 2.69
CA ALA A 65 13.40 1.75 2.65
C ALA A 65 14.37 1.42 3.79
N GLY A 66 14.07 0.38 4.56
CA GLY A 66 14.95 -0.17 5.60
C GLY A 66 15.72 -1.40 5.11
N PHE A 67 15.12 -2.58 5.25
CA PHE A 67 15.70 -3.85 4.84
C PHE A 67 14.64 -4.81 4.29
N SER A 68 15.06 -5.80 3.51
CA SER A 68 14.15 -6.79 2.93
C SER A 68 14.30 -8.17 3.58
N ILE A 69 13.18 -8.83 3.81
CA ILE A 69 13.05 -10.23 4.26
C ILE A 69 12.65 -11.06 3.04
N LYS A 70 13.30 -12.21 2.82
CA LYS A 70 12.93 -13.15 1.76
C LYS A 70 12.52 -14.48 2.35
N THR A 71 11.28 -14.87 2.09
CA THR A 71 10.67 -16.17 2.43
C THR A 71 9.98 -16.78 1.19
N ARG A 72 9.16 -17.81 1.37
CA ARG A 72 8.35 -18.45 0.33
C ARG A 72 6.95 -18.73 0.83
N ASN A 73 5.99 -18.73 -0.10
CA ASN A 73 4.69 -19.32 0.13
C ASN A 73 4.85 -20.86 0.23
N LYS A 74 4.30 -21.48 1.28
CA LYS A 74 4.41 -22.92 1.53
C LYS A 74 3.64 -23.77 0.52
N GLU A 75 2.54 -23.26 -0.01
CA GLU A 75 1.67 -23.98 -0.92
C GLU A 75 2.18 -23.90 -2.36
N THR A 76 2.61 -22.71 -2.80
CA THR A 76 3.02 -22.49 -4.20
C THR A 76 4.53 -22.52 -4.42
N GLY A 77 5.34 -22.44 -3.36
CA GLY A 77 6.79 -22.30 -3.44
C GLY A 77 7.27 -20.94 -3.98
N GLN A 78 6.34 -20.04 -4.32
CA GLN A 78 6.62 -18.70 -4.85
C GLN A 78 7.43 -17.90 -3.83
N LYS A 79 8.44 -17.16 -4.29
CA LYS A 79 9.22 -16.27 -3.43
C LYS A 79 8.35 -15.11 -2.97
N VAL A 80 8.47 -14.77 -1.70
CA VAL A 80 7.81 -13.62 -1.10
C VAL A 80 8.88 -12.74 -0.46
N PHE A 81 8.91 -11.47 -0.84
CA PHE A 81 9.72 -10.45 -0.20
C PHE A 81 8.84 -9.57 0.67
N ILE A 82 9.32 -9.24 1.86
CA ILE A 82 8.67 -8.30 2.76
C ILE A 82 9.70 -7.21 3.05
N ASN A 83 9.47 -6.02 2.52
CA ASN A 83 10.30 -4.85 2.79
C ASN A 83 9.86 -4.24 4.12
N VAL A 84 10.77 -4.18 5.08
CA VAL A 84 10.56 -3.43 6.32
C VAL A 84 10.98 -2.00 6.04
N CYS A 85 9.98 -1.14 5.92
CA CYS A 85 10.11 0.29 5.62
C CYS A 85 9.75 1.13 6.85
N GLU A 86 10.09 2.41 6.84
CA GLU A 86 9.81 3.31 7.96
C GLU A 86 9.07 4.58 7.55
N SER A 87 8.20 5.08 8.43
CA SER A 87 7.53 6.37 8.31
C SER A 87 7.23 6.95 9.69
N GLU A 88 7.57 8.21 9.93
CA GLU A 88 7.28 8.92 11.20
C GLU A 88 5.78 9.04 11.48
N LYS A 89 4.93 8.89 10.45
CA LYS A 89 3.46 8.92 10.56
C LYS A 89 2.86 7.61 11.06
N VAL A 90 3.65 6.54 11.15
CA VAL A 90 3.25 5.30 11.82
C VAL A 90 3.55 5.43 13.31
N GLU A 91 2.60 5.03 14.16
CA GLU A 91 2.76 5.09 15.62
C GLU A 91 3.98 4.27 16.10
N LYS A 92 4.58 4.72 17.19
CA LYS A 92 5.73 4.05 17.83
C LYS A 92 5.32 2.73 18.46
N ALA A 93 6.26 1.78 18.45
CA ALA A 93 6.09 0.54 19.20
C ALA A 93 5.95 0.82 20.71
N LYS A 94 5.06 0.09 21.36
CA LYS A 94 4.82 0.17 22.81
C LYS A 94 5.35 -1.09 23.49
N ALA A 95 5.93 -0.91 24.67
CA ALA A 95 6.48 -1.99 25.49
C ALA A 95 5.85 -1.91 26.87
N GLU A 96 5.12 -2.95 27.26
CA GLU A 96 4.44 -3.04 28.55
C GLU A 96 4.93 -4.26 29.32
N PRO A 97 5.11 -4.19 30.65
CA PRO A 97 5.40 -5.38 31.44
C PRO A 97 4.22 -6.36 31.34
N ARG A 98 4.52 -7.65 31.15
CA ARG A 98 3.48 -8.68 31.20
C ARG A 98 2.93 -8.80 32.61
N GLN A 99 1.62 -8.99 32.72
CA GLN A 99 0.91 -9.10 34.01
C GLN A 99 1.38 -10.31 34.84
N ASP A 100 1.85 -11.37 34.18
CA ASP A 100 2.39 -12.58 34.81
C ASP A 100 3.88 -12.48 35.20
N GLY A 101 4.52 -11.32 34.95
CA GLY A 101 5.94 -11.10 35.23
C GLY A 101 6.91 -11.84 34.30
N SER A 102 6.43 -12.54 33.26
CA SER A 102 7.26 -13.35 32.37
C SER A 102 8.12 -12.54 31.40
N GLY A 103 7.97 -11.22 31.36
CA GLY A 103 8.79 -10.33 30.55
C GLY A 103 8.04 -9.09 30.07
N THR A 104 8.37 -8.65 28.85
CA THR A 104 7.79 -7.48 28.20
C THR A 104 6.89 -7.91 27.05
N GLU A 105 5.67 -7.40 27.02
CA GLU A 105 4.78 -7.46 25.87
C GLU A 105 5.05 -6.26 24.95
N TRP A 106 5.23 -6.55 23.67
CA TRP A 106 5.49 -5.54 22.66
C TRP A 106 4.30 -5.43 21.71
N SER A 107 3.88 -4.20 21.44
CA SER A 107 2.96 -3.88 20.35
C SER A 107 3.70 -3.08 19.29
N ILE A 108 3.66 -3.54 18.04
CA ILE A 108 4.26 -2.83 16.90
C ILE A 108 3.13 -2.36 15.99
N PRO A 109 2.80 -1.06 15.99
CA PRO A 109 1.95 -0.49 14.96
C PRO A 109 2.62 -0.57 13.59
N TYR A 110 1.87 -0.95 12.57
CA TYR A 110 2.36 -1.01 11.20
C TYR A 110 1.26 -0.77 10.16
N SER A 111 1.68 -0.33 8.98
CA SER A 111 0.91 -0.38 7.74
C SER A 111 1.44 -1.52 6.85
N LEU A 112 0.56 -2.24 6.17
CA LEU A 112 0.93 -3.27 5.21
C LEU A 112 0.45 -2.87 3.81
N GLY A 113 1.40 -2.48 2.96
CA GLY A 113 1.16 -2.09 1.58
C GLY A 113 0.52 -3.21 0.75
N HIS A 114 -0.08 -2.82 -0.38
CA HIS A 114 -0.65 -3.78 -1.33
C HIS A 114 0.43 -4.73 -1.88
N PRO A 115 0.08 -6.01 -2.11
CA PRO A 115 0.98 -6.94 -2.76
C PRO A 115 1.33 -6.43 -4.16
N THR A 116 2.61 -6.42 -4.48
CA THR A 116 3.09 -6.16 -5.84
C THR A 116 3.80 -7.39 -6.39
N THR A 117 3.71 -7.59 -7.71
CA THR A 117 4.41 -8.67 -8.40
C THR A 117 5.66 -8.12 -9.05
N GLU A 118 6.80 -8.73 -8.72
CA GLU A 118 8.13 -8.31 -9.18
C GLU A 118 8.90 -9.50 -9.73
N LYS A 119 9.91 -9.27 -10.56
CA LYS A 119 10.81 -10.34 -11.03
C LYS A 119 12.04 -10.46 -10.15
N ASP A 120 12.42 -11.68 -9.77
CA ASP A 120 13.67 -11.94 -9.08
C ASP A 120 14.88 -11.88 -10.04
N LYS A 121 16.09 -12.11 -9.51
CA LYS A 121 17.32 -12.11 -10.33
C LYS A 121 17.33 -13.18 -11.43
N GLY A 122 16.53 -14.24 -11.29
CA GLY A 122 16.37 -15.29 -12.29
C GLY A 122 15.17 -15.08 -13.22
N GLY A 123 14.55 -13.91 -13.19
CA GLY A 123 13.39 -13.57 -14.01
C GLY A 123 12.07 -14.19 -13.56
N LYS A 124 12.05 -14.93 -12.44
CA LYS A 124 10.81 -15.54 -11.92
C LYS A 124 10.02 -14.54 -11.10
N GLU A 125 8.70 -14.61 -11.21
CA GLU A 125 7.81 -13.76 -10.42
C GLU A 125 7.92 -14.06 -8.92
N CYS A 126 7.89 -13.00 -8.14
CA CYS A 126 7.87 -13.01 -6.70
C CYS A 126 6.88 -11.95 -6.22
N GLU A 127 6.22 -12.24 -5.11
CA GLU A 127 5.33 -11.31 -4.46
C GLU A 127 6.13 -10.43 -3.49
N VAL A 128 5.75 -9.16 -3.38
CA VAL A 128 6.43 -8.17 -2.55
C VAL A 128 5.40 -7.42 -1.72
N HIS A 129 5.68 -7.26 -0.42
CA HIS A 129 4.88 -6.45 0.50
C HIS A 129 5.74 -5.41 1.19
N ASP A 130 5.17 -4.24 1.45
CA ASP A 130 5.81 -3.17 2.22
C ASP A 130 5.21 -3.12 3.63
N PHE A 131 5.96 -3.61 4.61
CA PHE A 131 5.63 -3.57 6.03
C PHE A 131 6.26 -2.31 6.64
N VAL A 132 5.43 -1.28 6.84
CA VAL A 132 5.88 0.06 7.25
C VAL A 132 5.69 0.25 8.75
N VAL A 133 6.76 0.56 9.46
CA VAL A 133 6.79 0.80 10.91
C VAL A 133 7.29 2.22 11.23
N ASN A 134 7.24 2.61 12.50
CA ASN A 134 7.94 3.83 12.92
C ASN A 134 9.48 3.67 12.83
N PRO A 135 10.25 4.72 12.50
CA PRO A 135 11.72 4.67 12.46
C PRO A 135 12.38 4.21 13.77
N GLU A 136 11.74 4.44 14.92
CA GLU A 136 12.21 3.93 16.21
C GLU A 136 12.31 2.40 16.23
N THR A 137 11.37 1.70 15.58
CA THR A 137 11.41 0.24 15.43
C THR A 137 12.66 -0.18 14.67
N LEU A 138 13.02 0.49 13.57
CA LEU A 138 14.24 0.18 12.82
C LEU A 138 15.52 0.51 13.61
N ARG A 139 15.51 1.59 14.41
CA ARG A 139 16.61 1.89 15.35
C ARG A 139 16.80 0.75 16.36
N LEU A 140 15.72 0.22 16.95
CA LEU A 140 15.80 -0.89 17.90
C LEU A 140 16.23 -2.21 17.23
N VAL A 141 15.76 -2.48 16.00
CA VAL A 141 16.20 -3.62 15.18
C VAL A 141 17.71 -3.64 14.99
N SER A 142 18.34 -2.47 14.83
CA SER A 142 19.81 -2.37 14.67
C SER A 142 20.59 -2.68 15.95
N ARG A 143 19.94 -2.57 17.12
CA ARG A 143 20.58 -2.69 18.45
C ARG A 143 20.30 -4.02 19.14
N SER A 144 19.27 -4.76 18.74
CA SER A 144 18.86 -6.01 19.39
C SER A 144 18.47 -7.08 18.38
N ALA A 145 19.27 -8.15 18.32
CA ALA A 145 18.96 -9.30 17.46
C ALA A 145 17.64 -9.98 17.85
N LYS A 146 17.32 -10.05 19.14
CA LYS A 146 16.04 -10.61 19.63
C LYS A 146 14.85 -9.78 19.13
N TYR A 147 14.94 -8.45 19.23
CA TYR A 147 13.90 -7.56 18.74
C TYR A 147 13.78 -7.62 17.21
N LYS A 148 14.91 -7.72 16.50
CA LYS A 148 14.92 -7.93 15.05
C LYS A 148 14.16 -9.19 14.65
N THR A 149 14.42 -10.32 15.31
CA THR A 149 13.67 -11.57 15.04
C THR A 149 12.17 -11.37 15.30
N PHE A 150 11.80 -10.76 16.42
CA PHE A 150 10.41 -10.45 16.74
C PHE A 150 9.71 -9.59 15.65
N VAL A 151 10.38 -8.54 15.16
CA VAL A 151 9.86 -7.69 14.06
C VAL A 151 9.70 -8.49 12.77
N ILE A 152 10.66 -9.36 12.45
CA ILE A 152 10.61 -10.21 11.25
C ILE A 152 9.44 -11.21 11.33
N ASP A 153 9.29 -11.87 12.48
CA ASP A 153 8.18 -12.81 12.71
C ASP A 153 6.84 -12.09 12.60
N THR A 154 6.71 -10.92 13.25
CA THR A 154 5.52 -10.06 13.15
C THR A 154 5.21 -9.68 11.70
N ALA A 155 6.22 -9.32 10.91
CA ALA A 155 6.04 -8.97 9.51
C ALA A 155 5.53 -10.16 8.69
N ILE A 156 6.09 -11.37 8.89
CA ILE A 156 5.63 -12.58 8.21
C ILE A 156 4.19 -12.92 8.62
N GLU A 157 3.88 -12.89 9.91
CA GLU A 157 2.53 -13.16 10.44
C GLU A 157 1.50 -12.18 9.92
N SER A 158 1.88 -10.89 9.80
CA SER A 158 1.00 -9.86 9.27
C SER A 158 0.55 -10.17 7.83
N VAL A 159 1.48 -10.63 6.99
CA VAL A 159 1.20 -11.02 5.60
C VAL A 159 0.33 -12.27 5.57
N GLU A 160 0.64 -13.29 6.37
CA GLU A 160 -0.18 -14.51 6.45
C GLU A 160 -1.63 -14.18 6.83
N LYS A 161 -1.82 -13.38 7.88
CA LYS A 161 -3.14 -13.00 8.40
C LYS A 161 -3.93 -12.16 7.39
N GLN A 162 -3.32 -11.12 6.82
CA GLN A 162 -4.04 -10.18 5.95
C GLN A 162 -4.25 -10.68 4.53
N ARG A 163 -3.42 -11.62 4.06
CA ARG A 163 -3.48 -12.12 2.69
C ARG A 163 -3.98 -13.56 2.60
N GLY A 164 -4.35 -14.16 3.74
CA GLY A 164 -4.91 -15.50 3.80
C GLY A 164 -3.99 -16.58 3.23
N LYS A 165 -2.68 -16.48 3.49
CA LYS A 165 -1.66 -17.41 2.96
C LYS A 165 -0.76 -17.96 4.06
N LYS A 166 -0.01 -19.02 3.74
CA LYS A 166 0.99 -19.61 4.63
C LYS A 166 2.40 -19.38 4.09
N LEU A 167 3.24 -18.76 4.90
CA LEU A 167 4.63 -18.46 4.57
C LEU A 167 5.58 -19.35 5.36
N ASP A 168 6.73 -19.65 4.76
CA ASP A 168 7.80 -20.34 5.46
C ASP A 168 8.34 -19.46 6.60
N ARG A 169 8.56 -20.07 7.76
CA ARG A 169 9.24 -19.43 8.90
C ARG A 169 10.74 -19.35 8.67
N SER A 170 11.28 -20.19 7.78
CA SER A 170 12.64 -20.07 7.27
C SER A 170 12.73 -18.86 6.35
N PHE A 171 13.46 -17.83 6.78
CA PHE A 171 13.70 -16.62 6.00
C PHE A 171 15.20 -16.37 5.78
N THR A 172 15.49 -15.50 4.83
CA THR A 172 16.84 -14.95 4.63
C THR A 172 16.77 -13.43 4.55
N LEU A 173 17.85 -12.76 4.95
CA LEU A 173 17.98 -11.31 4.85
C LEU A 173 18.95 -10.96 3.71
N PRO A 174 18.46 -10.78 2.47
CA PRO A 174 19.31 -10.34 1.38
C PRO A 174 20.00 -9.01 1.71
N ARG A 175 21.20 -8.78 1.14
CA ARG A 175 21.86 -7.46 1.15
C ARG A 175 21.15 -6.49 0.20
N LEU A 176 19.90 -6.19 0.53
CA LEU A 176 18.96 -5.41 -0.26
C LEU A 176 18.10 -4.59 0.71
N LYS A 177 18.06 -3.27 0.52
CA LYS A 177 17.20 -2.40 1.33
C LYS A 177 15.73 -2.50 0.95
N TYR A 178 15.45 -2.66 -0.34
CA TYR A 178 14.10 -2.69 -0.89
C TYR A 178 14.02 -3.56 -2.13
N LYS A 179 13.00 -4.41 -2.21
CA LYS A 179 12.63 -5.14 -3.42
C LYS A 179 11.46 -4.41 -4.08
N GLY A 180 11.62 -3.97 -5.32
CA GLY A 180 10.57 -3.33 -6.12
C GLY A 180 11.14 -2.53 -7.28
N SER A 181 10.27 -1.88 -8.04
CA SER A 181 10.61 -0.95 -9.12
C SER A 181 11.57 0.18 -8.67
N LYS A 182 12.35 0.71 -9.62
CA LYS A 182 13.33 1.79 -9.37
C LYS A 182 12.60 3.00 -8.76
N GLY A 183 13.04 3.45 -7.58
CA GLY A 183 12.44 4.58 -6.85
C GLY A 183 12.16 4.30 -5.37
N GLY A 184 11.99 3.04 -4.98
CA GLY A 184 11.71 2.67 -3.59
C GLY A 184 10.20 2.52 -3.29
N PRO A 185 9.81 2.51 -2.00
CA PRO A 185 8.43 2.36 -1.58
C PRO A 185 7.53 3.45 -2.18
N THR A 186 6.29 3.08 -2.54
CA THR A 186 5.29 4.04 -3.00
C THR A 186 4.51 4.64 -1.84
N VAL A 187 3.85 5.78 -2.08
CA VAL A 187 2.95 6.41 -1.11
C VAL A 187 1.82 5.45 -0.72
N GLN A 188 1.51 5.37 0.56
CA GLN A 188 0.39 4.58 1.09
C GLN A 188 -0.65 5.51 1.75
N ALA A 189 -1.92 5.22 1.50
CA ALA A 189 -3.04 5.84 2.21
C ALA A 189 -3.41 4.96 3.42
N VAL A 190 -3.23 5.49 4.62
CA VAL A 190 -3.48 4.78 5.88
C VAL A 190 -4.64 5.41 6.64
N THR A 191 -5.38 4.57 7.36
CA THR A 191 -6.43 5.03 8.27
C THR A 191 -6.12 4.56 9.69
N HIS A 192 -6.14 5.48 10.64
CA HIS A 192 -6.04 5.20 12.07
C HIS A 192 -7.39 4.71 12.59
N LYS A 193 -7.81 3.51 12.18
CA LYS A 193 -8.96 2.82 12.80
C LYS A 193 -8.44 1.69 13.67
N ASP A 194 -8.64 1.81 14.97
CA ASP A 194 -8.36 0.77 15.96
C ASP A 194 -9.10 -0.52 15.62
N SER A 195 -8.44 -1.45 14.92
CA SER A 195 -8.92 -2.83 14.86
C SER A 195 -8.40 -3.53 16.11
N LYS A 196 -9.22 -3.54 17.17
CA LYS A 196 -8.99 -4.34 18.38
C LYS A 196 -9.12 -5.83 18.04
N ASP A 197 -8.06 -6.42 17.52
CA ASP A 197 -7.92 -7.87 17.52
C ASP A 197 -7.13 -8.27 18.77
N GLY A 198 -7.69 -9.17 19.59
CA GLY A 198 -7.25 -9.54 20.94
C GLY A 198 -5.92 -10.27 21.10
N ALA A 199 -4.93 -9.93 20.29
CA ALA A 199 -3.51 -10.19 20.55
C ALA A 199 -2.80 -8.89 20.15
N GLY A 200 -2.10 -8.22 21.07
CA GLY A 200 -1.65 -6.81 21.05
C GLY A 200 -0.93 -6.28 19.78
N VAL A 201 -1.56 -6.36 18.62
CA VAL A 201 -1.07 -6.01 17.30
C VAL A 201 -1.99 -4.92 16.78
N HIS A 202 -1.60 -3.65 16.96
CA HIS A 202 -2.30 -2.54 16.33
C HIS A 202 -2.00 -2.53 14.83
N LEU A 203 -2.94 -3.06 14.07
CA LEU A 203 -2.93 -2.92 12.62
C LEU A 203 -3.46 -1.54 12.27
N ILE A 204 -2.60 -0.68 11.72
CA ILE A 204 -3.09 0.44 10.92
C ILE A 204 -3.46 -0.16 9.57
N ARG A 205 -4.75 -0.27 9.28
CA ARG A 205 -5.18 -0.70 7.94
C ARG A 205 -4.63 0.34 6.95
N ALA A 206 -3.69 -0.10 6.11
CA ALA A 206 -3.57 0.49 4.78
C ALA A 206 -4.97 0.36 4.17
N GLY A 207 -5.63 1.49 3.93
CA GLY A 207 -6.91 1.45 3.26
C GLY A 207 -6.70 0.70 1.95
N MET A 208 -7.60 -0.22 1.63
CA MET A 208 -7.78 -0.66 0.25
C MET A 208 -8.40 0.52 -0.51
N VAL A 209 -7.57 1.53 -0.70
CA VAL A 209 -7.69 2.55 -1.70
C VAL A 209 -6.70 2.05 -2.72
N ASP A 210 -7.16 1.17 -3.60
CA ASP A 210 -6.46 0.98 -4.86
C ASP A 210 -6.38 2.41 -5.44
N VAL A 211 -5.24 3.08 -5.25
CA VAL A 211 -5.08 4.49 -5.61
C VAL A 211 -5.29 4.60 -7.11
N SER A 212 -4.95 3.56 -7.87
CA SER A 212 -5.34 3.43 -9.27
C SER A 212 -6.85 3.32 -9.40
N LEU A 213 -7.55 2.38 -8.76
CA LEU A 213 -9.00 2.21 -8.98
C LEU A 213 -9.87 3.34 -8.42
N LYS A 214 -9.51 3.97 -7.31
CA LYS A 214 -10.23 5.14 -6.78
C LYS A 214 -9.86 6.42 -7.52
N ALA A 215 -8.61 6.63 -7.94
CA ALA A 215 -8.30 7.76 -8.83
C ALA A 215 -8.95 7.57 -10.20
N ILE A 216 -9.01 6.34 -10.72
CA ILE A 216 -9.76 5.98 -11.93
C ILE A 216 -11.25 6.21 -11.68
N LEU A 217 -11.82 5.79 -10.54
CA LEU A 217 -13.24 6.01 -10.24
C LEU A 217 -13.57 7.50 -10.08
N ILE A 218 -12.71 8.27 -9.41
CA ILE A 218 -12.84 9.73 -9.27
C ILE A 218 -12.68 10.42 -10.64
N ALA A 219 -11.72 10.01 -11.46
CA ALA A 219 -11.54 10.50 -12.82
C ALA A 219 -12.75 10.16 -13.70
N LEU A 220 -13.29 8.94 -13.60
CA LEU A 220 -14.50 8.53 -14.32
C LEU A 220 -15.74 9.29 -13.84
N ILE A 221 -15.86 9.57 -12.54
CA ILE A 221 -16.93 10.42 -11.98
C ILE A 221 -16.77 11.87 -12.48
N ALA A 222 -15.56 12.42 -12.48
CA ALA A 222 -15.28 13.77 -12.96
C ALA A 222 -15.58 13.91 -14.47
N ILE A 223 -15.17 12.93 -15.27
CA ILE A 223 -15.50 12.87 -16.71
C ILE A 223 -17.01 12.77 -16.92
N ALA A 224 -17.70 11.92 -16.15
CA ALA A 224 -19.16 11.80 -16.23
C ALA A 224 -19.87 13.12 -15.89
N LEU A 225 -19.41 13.84 -14.86
CA LEU A 225 -19.95 15.16 -14.51
C LEU A 225 -19.65 16.22 -15.57
N LEU A 226 -18.46 16.20 -16.18
CA LEU A 226 -18.09 17.11 -17.27
C LEU A 226 -18.95 16.89 -18.53
N VAL A 227 -19.19 15.63 -18.89
CA VAL A 227 -20.07 15.26 -20.02
C VAL A 227 -21.51 15.73 -19.76
N VAL A 228 -22.03 15.54 -18.54
CA VAL A 228 -23.37 16.03 -18.17
C VAL A 228 -23.44 17.56 -18.23
N ALA A 229 -22.39 18.26 -17.82
CA ALA A 229 -22.31 19.72 -17.90
C ALA A 229 -22.27 20.21 -19.36
N LEU A 230 -21.49 19.58 -20.23
CA LEU A 230 -21.40 19.92 -21.66
C LEU A 230 -22.71 19.67 -22.40
N VAL A 231 -23.41 18.57 -22.12
CA VAL A 231 -24.73 18.28 -22.71
C VAL A 231 -25.75 19.35 -22.30
N LYS A 232 -25.76 19.77 -21.03
CA LYS A 232 -26.62 20.87 -20.56
C LYS A 232 -26.27 22.20 -21.25
N LEU A 233 -25.00 22.49 -21.46
CA LEU A 233 -24.55 23.69 -22.15
C LEU A 233 -24.98 23.69 -23.63
N CYS A 234 -24.86 22.55 -24.31
CA CYS A 234 -25.33 22.39 -25.69
C CYS A 234 -26.85 22.56 -25.82
N CYS A 235 -27.64 22.05 -24.87
CA CYS A 235 -29.09 22.27 -24.86
C CYS A 235 -29.47 23.74 -24.60
N LEU A 236 -28.66 24.48 -23.84
CA LEU A 236 -28.87 25.91 -23.59
C LEU A 236 -28.44 26.80 -24.77
N LEU A 237 -27.56 26.32 -25.65
CA LEU A 237 -27.08 27.02 -26.83
C LEU A 237 -27.88 26.70 -28.11
N GLN A 238 -28.91 25.86 -28.00
CA GLN A 238 -29.84 25.53 -29.10
C GLN A 238 -31.19 26.27 -28.99
N TYR A 239 -31.27 27.31 -28.15
CA TYR A 239 -32.38 28.27 -28.07
C TYR A 239 -31.90 29.69 -28.34
#